data_AF-A0A3D4MG31-F1
#
_entry.id   AF-A0A3D4MG31-F1
#
_cell.length_a   1.000
_cell.length_b   1.000
_cell.length_c   1.000
_cell.angle_alpha   90.00
_cell.angle_beta   90.00
_cell.angle_gamma   90.00
#
_symmetry.space_group_name_H-M   'P 1'
#
loop_
_entity.id
_entity.type
_entity.pdbx_description
1 polymer ?
#
loop_
_entity_poly.entity_id
_entity_poly.type
_entity_poly.pdbx_seq_one_letter_code
_entity_poly.pdbx_strand_id
1 'polypeptide(L)'
;MPVNAQQAKDILETLAFQHAAEGAQQGRQHFSRLARLPAGSWQADLIRQSEDVHTADSPESFRAAMGLPDVAVIFLPQSAFITGQIIERICSESPLSKMIIWETDAA
;
A
#
# COMPACT_ATOMS: atom_id res chain seq x y z
N MET A 1 23.91 12.22 -17.96
CA MET A 1 24.38 12.07 -16.56
C MET A 1 24.12 10.64 -16.14
N PRO A 2 25.12 9.87 -15.68
CA PRO A 2 24.85 8.54 -15.18
C PRO A 2 23.98 8.64 -13.93
N VAL A 3 22.79 8.08 -13.98
CA VAL A 3 21.90 7.94 -12.83
C VAL A 3 22.63 7.03 -11.84
N ASN A 4 22.94 7.53 -10.64
CA ASN A 4 23.57 6.70 -9.62
C ASN A 4 22.54 5.71 -9.03
N ALA A 5 22.99 4.67 -8.35
CA ALA A 5 22.11 3.61 -7.84
C ALA A 5 21.00 4.13 -6.89
N GLN A 6 21.28 5.20 -6.13
CA GLN A 6 20.29 5.83 -5.26
C GLN A 6 19.22 6.55 -6.06
N GLN A 7 19.61 7.37 -7.04
CA GLN A 7 18.68 8.06 -7.93
C GLN A 7 17.83 7.07 -8.74
N ALA A 8 18.41 5.93 -9.13
CA ALA A 8 17.66 4.87 -9.79
C ALA A 8 16.61 4.26 -8.84
N LYS A 9 16.95 4.05 -7.57
CA LYS A 9 16.01 3.56 -6.54
C LYS A 9 14.87 4.56 -6.33
N ASP A 10 15.17 5.84 -6.15
CA ASP A 10 14.17 6.88 -5.90
C ASP A 10 13.21 7.03 -7.09
N ILE A 11 13.72 6.94 -8.33
CA ILE A 11 12.90 6.94 -9.56
C ILE A 11 12.01 5.70 -9.61
N LEU A 12 12.55 4.51 -9.29
CA LEU A 12 11.78 3.27 -9.30
C LEU A 12 10.71 3.25 -8.21
N GLU A 13 11.01 3.75 -7.01
CA GLU A 13 10.02 3.93 -5.94
C GLU A 13 8.91 4.89 -6.39
N THR A 14 9.27 6.05 -6.95
CA THR A 14 8.30 7.02 -7.46
C THR A 14 7.40 6.41 -8.54
N LEU A 15 7.96 5.66 -9.48
CA LEU A 15 7.20 4.98 -10.54
C LEU A 15 6.30 3.88 -9.98
N ALA A 16 6.76 3.13 -8.98
CA ALA A 16 5.96 2.10 -8.32
C ALA A 16 4.76 2.71 -7.59
N PHE A 17 4.95 3.84 -6.90
CA PHE A 17 3.84 4.59 -6.28
C PHE A 17 2.87 5.15 -7.32
N GLN A 18 3.37 5.75 -8.40
CA GLN A 18 2.53 6.27 -9.48
C GLN A 18 1.67 5.16 -10.10
N HIS A 19 2.27 4.02 -10.41
CA HIS A 19 1.55 2.88 -10.96
C HIS A 19 0.49 2.32 -10.00
N ALA A 20 0.84 2.21 -8.71
CA ALA A 20 -0.11 1.82 -7.68
C ALA A 20 -1.27 2.83 -7.58
N ALA A 21 -0.97 4.14 -7.61
CA ALA A 21 -1.97 5.20 -7.54
C ALA A 21 -2.91 5.22 -8.75
N GLU A 22 -2.40 4.97 -9.95
CA GLU A 22 -3.19 4.88 -11.19
C GLU A 22 -4.15 3.69 -11.18
N GLY A 23 -3.70 2.55 -10.64
CA GLY A 23 -4.54 1.35 -10.47
C GLY A 23 -5.48 1.40 -9.28
N ALA A 24 -5.37 2.41 -8.42
CA ALA A 24 -6.09 2.43 -7.16
C ALA A 24 -7.57 2.76 -7.35
N GLN A 25 -8.46 1.84 -6.94
CA GLN A 25 -9.89 2.13 -6.89
C GLN A 25 -10.27 2.69 -5.51
N GLN A 26 -11.11 3.72 -5.50
CA GLN A 26 -11.70 4.20 -4.26
C GLN A 26 -12.75 3.18 -3.79
N GLY A 27 -12.68 2.79 -2.51
CA GLY A 27 -13.68 1.91 -1.92
C GLY A 27 -15.07 2.55 -1.96
N ARG A 28 -16.12 1.74 -2.14
CA ARG A 28 -17.50 2.27 -2.25
C ARG A 28 -18.01 2.88 -0.94
N GLN A 29 -17.42 2.49 0.20
CA GLN A 29 -17.87 2.86 1.53
C GLN A 29 -16.82 3.65 2.34
N HIS A 30 -15.71 4.05 1.73
CA HIS A 30 -14.64 4.78 2.41
C HIS A 30 -13.82 5.65 1.45
N PHE A 31 -13.11 6.63 2.00
CA PHE A 31 -12.29 7.57 1.22
C PHE A 31 -10.89 7.03 0.88
N SER A 32 -10.48 5.90 1.45
CA SER A 32 -9.18 5.28 1.13
C SER A 32 -9.14 4.72 -0.28
N ARG A 33 -7.95 4.79 -0.90
CA ARG A 33 -7.67 4.28 -2.23
C ARG A 33 -6.98 2.92 -2.10
N LEU A 34 -7.40 1.92 -2.89
CA LEU A 34 -6.84 0.58 -2.86
C LEU A 34 -6.16 0.25 -4.19
N ALA A 35 -4.83 0.15 -4.15
CA ALA A 35 -4.00 -0.37 -5.24
C ALA A 35 -3.74 -1.86 -5.01
N ARG A 36 -3.80 -2.67 -6.07
CA ARG A 36 -3.37 -4.07 -6.03
C ARG A 36 -2.04 -4.22 -6.72
N LEU A 37 -1.14 -4.98 -6.11
CA LEU A 37 0.14 -5.35 -6.71
C LEU A 37 0.29 -6.87 -6.72
N PRO A 38 0.86 -7.45 -7.78
CA PRO A 38 1.21 -8.87 -7.79
C PRO A 38 2.20 -9.20 -6.68
N ALA A 39 1.98 -10.34 -6.01
CA ALA A 39 2.86 -10.83 -4.98
C ALA A 39 4.28 -11.13 -5.50
N GLY A 40 5.28 -10.73 -4.72
CA GLY A 40 6.70 -10.92 -5.08
C GLY A 40 7.13 -10.14 -6.33
N SER A 41 6.36 -9.13 -6.73
CA SER A 41 6.78 -8.21 -7.80
C SER A 41 7.89 -7.29 -7.31
N TRP A 42 8.77 -6.88 -8.21
CA TRP A 42 9.85 -5.94 -7.88
C TRP A 42 9.30 -4.62 -7.33
N GLN A 43 8.09 -4.21 -7.75
CA GLN A 43 7.40 -3.04 -7.20
C GLN A 43 7.03 -3.23 -5.73
N ALA A 44 6.48 -4.40 -5.37
CA ALA A 44 6.12 -4.72 -3.98
C ALA A 44 7.35 -4.71 -3.08
N ASP A 45 8.48 -5.25 -3.55
CA ASP A 45 9.73 -5.26 -2.80
C ASP A 45 10.31 -3.85 -2.59
N LEU A 46 10.22 -2.97 -3.60
CA LEU A 46 10.65 -1.58 -3.45
C LEU A 46 9.76 -0.78 -2.51
N ILE A 47 8.44 -0.89 -2.66
CA ILE A 47 7.46 -0.18 -1.82
C ILE A 47 7.60 -0.60 -0.35
N ARG A 48 7.79 -1.91 -0.09
CA ARG A 48 8.00 -2.43 1.27
C ARG A 48 9.26 -1.86 1.94
N GLN A 49 10.27 -1.47 1.16
CA GLN A 49 11.54 -0.90 1.65
C GLN A 49 11.54 0.63 1.76
N SER A 50 10.45 1.29 1.37
CA SER A 50 10.35 2.75 1.40
C SER A 50 10.04 3.25 2.82
N GLU A 51 10.74 4.29 3.26
CA GLU A 51 10.59 4.85 4.62
C GLU A 51 9.22 5.51 4.84
N ASP A 52 8.58 5.96 3.77
CA ASP A 52 7.27 6.63 3.78
C ASP A 52 6.08 5.64 3.84
N VAL A 53 6.36 4.34 3.88
CA VAL A 53 5.35 3.28 3.82
C VAL A 53 5.29 2.53 5.13
N HIS A 54 4.09 2.49 5.71
CA HIS A 54 3.85 1.66 6.87
C HIS A 54 3.44 0.24 6.43
N THR A 55 4.25 -0.77 6.76
CA THR A 55 3.90 -2.17 6.50
C THR A 55 3.03 -2.71 7.63
N ALA A 56 1.89 -3.31 7.29
CA ALA A 56 0.97 -3.92 8.25
C ALA A 56 0.83 -5.43 8.00
N ASP A 57 1.46 -6.23 8.85
CA ASP A 57 1.58 -7.70 8.70
C ASP A 57 0.37 -8.49 9.25
N SER A 58 -0.70 -7.80 9.67
CA SER A 58 -1.90 -8.43 10.22
C SER A 58 -3.12 -7.51 10.14
N PRO A 59 -4.35 -8.03 10.22
CA PRO A 59 -5.56 -7.20 10.31
C PRO A 59 -5.53 -6.21 11.49
N GLU A 60 -4.89 -6.59 12.60
CA GLU A 60 -4.78 -5.77 13.81
C GLU A 60 -3.82 -4.60 13.61
N SER A 61 -2.63 -4.86 13.07
CA SER A 61 -1.66 -3.81 12.73
C SER A 61 -2.20 -2.88 11.64
N PHE A 62 -2.94 -3.42 10.67
CA PHE A 62 -3.59 -2.60 9.64
C PHE A 62 -4.64 -1.67 10.25
N ARG A 63 -5.51 -2.17 11.14
CA ARG A 63 -6.47 -1.32 11.85
C ARG A 63 -5.78 -0.25 12.68
N ALA A 64 -4.69 -0.59 13.38
CA ALA A 64 -3.91 0.38 14.13
C ALA A 64 -3.33 1.47 13.22
N ALA A 65 -2.71 1.08 12.10
CA ALA A 65 -2.14 1.98 11.11
C ALA A 65 -3.18 2.92 10.49
N MET A 66 -4.39 2.44 10.25
CA MET A 66 -5.52 3.26 9.76
C MET A 66 -5.91 4.38 10.74
N GLY A 67 -5.69 4.19 12.04
CA GLY A 67 -5.95 5.22 13.07
C GLY A 67 -4.84 6.25 13.26
N LEU A 68 -3.64 6.04 12.70
CA LEU A 68 -2.51 6.94 12.85
C LEU A 68 -2.59 8.09 11.83
N PRO A 69 -2.68 9.37 12.24
CA PRO A 69 -2.81 10.49 11.31
C PRO A 69 -1.59 10.67 10.41
N ASP A 70 -0.40 10.34 10.91
CA ASP A 70 0.88 10.56 10.22
C ASP A 70 1.20 9.50 9.16
N VAL A 71 0.43 8.41 9.10
CA VAL A 71 0.62 7.34 8.12
C VAL A 71 -0.19 7.65 6.86
N ALA A 72 0.45 8.07 5.77
CA ALA A 72 -0.25 8.33 4.51
C ALA A 72 -0.48 7.08 3.66
N VAL A 73 0.49 6.15 3.68
CA VAL A 73 0.50 4.95 2.84
C VAL A 73 0.68 3.70 3.71
N ILE A 74 -0.14 2.69 3.47
CA ILE A 74 -0.06 1.39 4.15
C ILE A 74 0.16 0.30 3.11
N PHE A 75 1.18 -0.54 3.32
CA PHE A 75 1.44 -1.73 2.53
C PHE A 75 0.95 -2.98 3.27
N LEU A 76 0.18 -3.81 2.58
CA LEU A 76 -0.38 -5.06 3.07
C LEU A 76 0.29 -6.23 2.34
N PRO A 77 1.28 -6.91 2.94
CA PRO A 77 1.93 -8.05 2.32
C PRO A 77 0.99 -9.25 2.24
N GLN A 78 1.25 -10.15 1.31
CA GLN A 78 0.47 -11.39 1.16
C GLN A 78 0.47 -12.22 2.46
N SER A 79 1.59 -12.21 3.18
CA SER A 79 1.76 -12.90 4.47
C SER A 79 0.84 -12.38 5.57
N ALA A 80 0.20 -11.22 5.40
CA ALA A 80 -0.76 -10.68 6.36
C ALA A 80 -2.13 -11.39 6.32
N PHE A 81 -2.38 -12.23 5.30
CA PHE A 81 -3.65 -12.92 5.08
C PHE A 81 -4.88 -12.00 5.08
N ILE A 82 -4.69 -10.74 4.67
CA ILE A 82 -5.74 -9.74 4.59
C ILE A 82 -6.52 -9.94 3.28
N THR A 83 -7.85 -10.02 3.38
CA THR A 83 -8.76 -10.14 2.24
C THR A 83 -9.42 -8.79 1.94
N GLY A 84 -9.97 -8.64 0.72
CA GLY A 84 -10.71 -7.43 0.35
C GLY A 84 -11.87 -7.08 1.30
N GLN A 85 -12.55 -8.08 1.88
CA GLN A 85 -13.61 -7.84 2.88
C GLN A 85 -13.06 -7.24 4.19
N ILE A 86 -11.88 -7.70 4.62
CA ILE A 86 -11.20 -7.16 5.80
C ILE A 86 -10.77 -5.72 5.54
N ILE A 87 -10.25 -5.43 4.34
CA ILE A 87 -9.87 -4.08 3.92
C ILE A 87 -11.06 -3.13 3.97
N GLU A 88 -12.15 -3.46 3.27
CA GLU A 88 -13.35 -2.62 3.22
C GLU A 88 -13.91 -2.35 4.62
N ARG A 89 -13.99 -3.39 5.47
CA ARG A 89 -14.48 -3.23 6.84
C ARG A 89 -13.62 -2.26 7.64
N ILE A 90 -12.30 -2.48 7.71
CA ILE A 90 -11.40 -1.64 8.52
C ILE A 90 -11.35 -0.21 7.96
N CYS A 91 -11.35 -0.05 6.64
CA CYS A 91 -11.38 1.27 6.01
C CYS A 91 -12.68 2.02 6.28
N SER A 92 -13.82 1.34 6.32
CA SER A 92 -15.12 1.96 6.66
C SER A 92 -15.22 2.43 8.11
N GLU A 93 -14.46 1.80 9.01
CA GLU A 93 -14.37 2.15 10.43
C GLU A 93 -13.45 3.37 10.66
N SER A 94 -12.61 3.74 9.69
CA SER A 94 -11.65 4.83 9.80
C SER A 94 -12.18 6.15 9.21
N PRO A 95 -12.10 7.27 9.95
CA PRO A 95 -12.41 8.59 9.39
C PRO A 95 -11.30 9.14 8.47
N LEU A 96 -10.14 8.48 8.42
CA LEU A 96 -8.97 8.92 7.65
C LEU A 96 -8.91 8.22 6.29
N SER A 97 -8.63 9.01 5.24
CA SER A 97 -8.29 8.51 3.91
C SER A 97 -6.81 8.18 3.84
N LYS A 98 -6.48 6.98 3.36
CA LYS A 98 -5.10 6.52 3.15
C LYS A 98 -4.97 5.83 1.80
N MET A 99 -3.74 5.74 1.31
CA MET A 99 -3.41 4.86 0.19
C MET A 99 -3.07 3.48 0.74
N ILE A 100 -3.77 2.46 0.25
CA ILE A 100 -3.54 1.06 0.62
C ILE A 100 -2.97 0.35 -0.59
N ILE A 101 -1.83 -0.27 -0.40
CA ILE A 101 -1.15 -1.08 -1.40
C ILE A 101 -1.25 -2.53 -0.94
N TRP A 102 -2.08 -3.31 -1.63
CA TRP A 102 -2.38 -4.68 -1.25
C TRP A 102 -1.69 -5.65 -2.20
N GLU A 103 -0.82 -6.47 -1.63
CA GLU A 103 -0.14 -7.55 -2.33
C GLU A 103 -1.07 -8.77 -2.43
N THR A 104 -1.39 -9.18 -3.67
CA THR A 104 -2.33 -10.27 -3.93
C THR A 104 -1.95 -11.03 -5.20
N ASP A 105 -2.25 -12.33 -5.24
CA ASP A 105 -2.05 -13.19 -6.43
C ASP A 105 -3.08 -12.91 -7.53
N ALA A 106 -4.16 -12.18 -7.22
CA ALA A 106 -5.24 -11.87 -8.15
C ALA A 106 -5.01 -10.50 -8.80
N ALA A 107 -4.56 -10.52 -10.06
CA ALA A 107 -4.59 -9.36 -10.96
C ALA A 107 -6.02 -8.89 -11.22
#